data_AF-A0A4D6MD45-F1
#
_entry.id   AF-A0A4D6MD45-F1
#
_cell.length_a   1.000
_cell.length_b   1.000
_cell.length_c   1.000
_cell.angle_alpha   90.00
_cell.angle_beta   90.00
_cell.angle_gamma   90.00
#
_symmetry.space_group_name_H-M   'P 1'
#
loop_
_entity.id
_entity.type
_entity.pdbx_description
1 polymer ?
#
loop_
_entity_poly.entity_id
_entity_poly.type
_entity_poly.pdbx_seq_one_letter_code
_entity_poly.pdbx_strand_id
1 'polypeptide(L)'
;MERITFSLFSFSLSFYLSLSGVASTTFTLVNKCDYTVWPGILSNAGVPPLSTTGFVLQTGASSTIAAPASWGGRFWGRTLCSEDSSGKFSCVTGDCGSGKLECAGSGATPPATLAEFTLDGAGGLDFFDVSLVDGYNVPMLVVPQGGSGEKCISTGCVGDLNGACPSELKVMSADGKEGVACKSACEAFNSPQYCCSGAYGTPDTCKPSSYSEIFKNACPRAYSYAYDDKTSTFTCASADYTITFCPSPTTSQKASQEQQDGSSTTPLLNNGTMVYEGGFDQSEISWATRSHVFQSQAVAGIVANAGSSGLDSTGFELRPGGSRIFQAPPNWSGRFWGRTGCNFDPNTQQGSCTTGDCGSNQVQCNGGGASPPATLAEFTIGSGSGTQDFYDVSLVDGYNLPLIVDPSGGSGTCGSTGCVADLNQRCPNELRVADRAACRSACEAFQSPEYCCSGAQKSARDYSPPPPSGNGSETVTGEIPLIINSPWFSNFFTGISSNTHSCPFPFILTLTVIIFFSLECS
;
A
#
# COMPACT_ATOMS: atom_id res chain seq x y z
N MET A 1 -29.07 -23.14 60.36
CA MET A 1 -27.81 -22.48 59.97
C MET A 1 -27.12 -23.23 58.83
N GLU A 2 -27.04 -24.56 58.85
CA GLU A 2 -26.30 -25.35 57.84
C GLU A 2 -26.86 -25.33 56.39
N ARG A 3 -28.17 -25.17 56.19
CA ARG A 3 -28.76 -25.09 54.83
C ARG A 3 -28.50 -23.76 54.12
N ILE A 4 -28.27 -22.68 54.86
CA ILE A 4 -28.02 -21.34 54.30
C ILE A 4 -26.55 -21.22 53.87
N THR A 5 -25.63 -21.87 54.58
CA THR A 5 -24.20 -21.91 54.24
C THR A 5 -23.92 -22.68 52.95
N PHE A 6 -24.63 -23.78 52.67
CA PHE A 6 -24.46 -24.53 51.42
C PHE A 6 -24.96 -23.76 50.19
N SER A 7 -26.06 -23.00 50.32
CA SER A 7 -26.59 -22.19 49.22
C SER A 7 -25.68 -21.01 48.85
N LEU A 8 -25.02 -20.40 49.85
CA LEU A 8 -24.08 -19.30 49.65
C LEU A 8 -22.74 -19.78 49.03
N PHE A 9 -22.31 -21.01 49.34
CA PHE A 9 -21.11 -21.60 48.76
C PHE A 9 -21.30 -22.01 47.29
N SER A 10 -22.49 -22.53 46.93
CA SER A 10 -22.85 -22.79 45.52
C SER A 10 -22.95 -21.52 44.69
N PHE A 11 -23.56 -20.45 45.22
CA PHE A 11 -23.67 -19.17 44.50
C PHE A 11 -22.30 -18.49 44.33
N SER A 12 -21.41 -18.62 45.32
CA SER A 12 -20.02 -18.13 45.26
C SER A 12 -19.20 -18.89 44.19
N LEU A 13 -19.28 -20.23 44.16
CA LEU A 13 -18.55 -21.04 43.16
C LEU A 13 -19.07 -20.80 41.73
N SER A 14 -20.37 -20.54 41.54
CA SER A 14 -20.95 -20.15 40.25
C SER A 14 -20.53 -18.74 39.81
N PHE A 15 -20.28 -17.81 40.73
CA PHE A 15 -19.80 -16.44 40.45
C PHE A 15 -18.29 -16.41 40.13
N TYR A 16 -17.48 -17.28 40.75
CA TYR A 16 -16.06 -17.44 40.39
C TYR A 16 -15.85 -18.14 39.03
N LEU A 17 -16.81 -18.94 38.56
CA LEU A 17 -16.79 -19.59 37.25
C LEU A 17 -17.27 -18.69 36.09
N SER A 18 -17.74 -17.46 36.37
CA SER A 18 -18.36 -16.59 35.35
C SER A 18 -17.54 -15.35 34.93
N LEU A 19 -16.26 -15.24 35.30
CA LEU A 19 -15.41 -14.08 34.96
C LEU A 19 -14.01 -14.42 34.43
N SER A 20 -13.75 -15.65 33.98
CA SER A 20 -12.62 -15.90 33.07
C SER A 20 -13.02 -15.41 31.68
N GLY A 21 -12.98 -14.09 31.46
CA GLY A 21 -13.01 -13.56 30.11
C GLY A 21 -11.83 -14.18 29.36
N VAL A 22 -12.10 -15.14 28.47
CA VAL A 22 -11.06 -15.65 27.57
C VAL A 22 -10.68 -14.47 26.70
N ALA A 23 -9.48 -13.93 26.90
CA ALA A 23 -8.92 -12.94 25.99
C ALA A 23 -8.82 -13.62 24.62
N SER A 24 -9.60 -13.11 23.67
CA SER A 24 -9.66 -13.62 22.31
C SER A 24 -9.32 -12.47 21.38
N THR A 25 -8.41 -12.73 20.45
CA THR A 25 -8.07 -11.80 19.40
C THR A 25 -9.07 -11.95 18.26
N THR A 26 -9.58 -10.84 17.78
CA THR A 26 -10.56 -10.78 16.70
C THR A 26 -9.87 -10.46 15.39
N PHE A 27 -10.01 -11.36 14.41
CA PHE A 27 -9.61 -11.13 13.03
C PHE A 27 -10.82 -10.71 12.20
N THR A 28 -10.75 -9.55 11.56
CA THR A 28 -11.75 -9.09 10.58
C THR A 28 -11.17 -9.20 9.18
N LEU A 29 -11.69 -10.12 8.37
CA LEU A 29 -11.32 -10.29 6.98
C LEU A 29 -12.25 -9.47 6.10
N VAL A 30 -11.70 -8.63 5.22
CA VAL A 30 -12.44 -7.72 4.34
C VAL A 30 -12.04 -7.97 2.90
N ASN A 31 -13.01 -8.18 2.02
CA ASN A 31 -12.74 -8.26 0.58
C ASN A 31 -13.07 -6.94 -0.10
N LYS A 32 -12.05 -6.19 -0.50
CA LYS A 32 -12.18 -4.97 -1.32
C LYS A 32 -11.87 -5.22 -2.81
N CYS A 33 -11.63 -6.47 -3.21
CA CYS A 33 -11.47 -6.84 -4.61
C CYS A 33 -12.80 -6.69 -5.34
N ASP A 34 -12.75 -6.39 -6.63
CA ASP A 34 -13.91 -6.39 -7.55
C ASP A 34 -14.36 -7.81 -7.94
N TYR A 35 -13.75 -8.83 -7.34
CA TYR A 35 -14.08 -10.24 -7.46
C TYR A 35 -14.23 -10.92 -6.09
N THR A 36 -14.93 -12.05 -6.07
CA THR A 36 -15.03 -12.91 -4.89
C THR A 36 -13.67 -13.50 -4.52
N VAL A 37 -13.35 -13.46 -3.22
CA VAL A 37 -12.19 -14.16 -2.64
C VAL A 37 -12.73 -15.29 -1.76
N TRP A 38 -12.02 -16.41 -1.71
CA TRP A 38 -12.34 -17.52 -0.81
C TRP A 38 -11.22 -17.65 0.22
N PRO A 39 -11.31 -16.99 1.39
CA PRO A 39 -10.28 -17.10 2.41
C PRO A 39 -10.04 -18.55 2.81
N GLY A 40 -8.77 -18.88 3.02
CA GLY A 40 -8.32 -20.13 3.64
C GLY A 40 -7.59 -19.82 4.95
N ILE A 41 -7.68 -20.75 5.90
CA ILE A 41 -7.10 -20.59 7.24
C ILE A 41 -6.44 -21.89 7.64
N LEU A 42 -5.22 -21.78 8.16
CA LEU A 42 -4.46 -22.88 8.69
C LEU A 42 -3.86 -22.51 10.04
N SER A 43 -4.26 -23.23 11.09
CA SER A 43 -3.54 -23.20 12.37
C SER A 43 -2.19 -23.92 12.24
N ASN A 44 -1.19 -23.45 12.99
CA ASN A 44 0.12 -24.08 13.06
C ASN A 44 0.05 -25.51 13.62
N ALA A 45 1.08 -26.31 13.36
CA ALA A 45 1.15 -27.68 13.85
C ALA A 45 0.99 -27.72 15.38
N GLY A 46 0.06 -28.55 15.87
CA GLY A 46 -0.25 -28.67 17.30
C GLY A 46 -1.20 -27.60 17.84
N VAL A 47 -1.60 -26.61 17.05
CA VAL A 47 -2.61 -25.61 17.42
C VAL A 47 -3.98 -26.05 16.86
N PRO A 48 -5.06 -26.05 17.67
CA PRO A 48 -6.39 -26.40 17.19
C PRO A 48 -6.86 -25.51 16.03
N PRO A 49 -7.65 -26.04 15.07
CA PRO A 49 -8.27 -25.23 14.03
C PRO A 49 -9.24 -24.19 14.62
N LEU A 50 -9.39 -23.06 13.94
CA LEU A 50 -10.43 -22.08 14.23
C LEU A 50 -11.82 -22.62 13.86
N SER A 51 -12.87 -21.84 14.11
CA SER A 51 -14.27 -22.22 13.84
C SER A 51 -14.56 -22.53 12.37
N THR A 52 -13.74 -22.02 11.45
CA THR A 52 -13.72 -22.34 10.03
C THR A 52 -12.27 -22.37 9.54
N THR A 53 -12.01 -23.15 8.50
CA THR A 53 -10.75 -23.25 7.77
C THR A 53 -10.85 -22.73 6.33
N GLY A 54 -12.04 -22.33 5.88
CA GLY A 54 -12.24 -21.68 4.61
C GLY A 54 -13.70 -21.34 4.31
N PHE A 55 -13.93 -20.18 3.71
CA PHE A 55 -15.27 -19.66 3.45
C PHE A 55 -15.29 -18.77 2.20
N VAL A 56 -16.48 -18.33 1.79
CA VAL A 56 -16.67 -17.40 0.67
C VAL A 56 -16.76 -15.97 1.20
N LEU A 57 -15.99 -15.05 0.61
CA LEU A 57 -16.04 -13.62 0.95
C LEU A 57 -16.33 -12.81 -0.32
N GLN A 58 -17.58 -12.37 -0.45
CA GLN A 58 -18.05 -11.59 -1.60
C GLN A 58 -17.40 -10.20 -1.66
N THR A 59 -17.40 -9.58 -2.84
CA THR A 59 -16.94 -8.19 -3.02
C THR A 59 -17.63 -7.24 -2.02
N GLY A 60 -16.83 -6.45 -1.32
CA GLY A 60 -17.28 -5.49 -0.30
C GLY A 60 -17.69 -6.12 1.03
N ALA A 61 -17.72 -7.46 1.14
CA ALA A 61 -18.12 -8.13 2.37
C ALA A 61 -16.97 -8.21 3.38
N SER A 62 -17.35 -8.34 4.65
CA SER A 62 -16.45 -8.66 5.74
C SER A 62 -16.93 -9.89 6.52
N SER A 63 -15.99 -10.57 7.17
CA SER A 63 -16.26 -11.67 8.09
C SER A 63 -15.32 -11.59 9.28
N THR A 64 -15.81 -11.94 10.46
CA THR A 64 -15.05 -11.86 11.70
C THR A 64 -14.81 -13.25 12.27
N ILE A 65 -13.60 -13.50 12.74
CA ILE A 65 -13.17 -14.76 13.33
C ILE A 65 -12.48 -14.46 14.66
N ALA A 66 -12.96 -15.13 15.71
CA ALA A 66 -12.32 -15.11 17.01
C ALA A 66 -11.24 -16.20 17.07
N ALA A 67 -10.04 -15.83 17.48
CA ALA A 67 -8.95 -16.76 17.78
C ALA A 67 -8.70 -16.81 19.29
N PRO A 68 -8.39 -18.00 19.84
CA PRO A 68 -8.00 -18.09 21.24
C PRO A 68 -6.65 -17.39 21.47
N ALA A 69 -6.38 -17.02 22.73
CA ALA A 69 -5.04 -16.58 23.13
C ALA A 69 -3.98 -17.62 22.71
N SER A 70 -2.79 -17.12 22.39
CA SER A 70 -1.65 -17.93 21.93
C SER A 70 -1.88 -18.71 20.63
N TRP A 71 -2.92 -18.38 19.84
CA TRP A 71 -3.12 -18.98 18.53
C TRP A 71 -1.99 -18.57 17.57
N GLY A 72 -1.49 -19.55 16.82
CA GLY A 72 -0.55 -19.31 15.72
C GLY A 72 -1.07 -19.97 14.45
N GLY A 73 -0.93 -19.28 13.33
CA GLY A 73 -1.42 -19.76 12.05
C GLY A 73 -1.34 -18.70 10.97
N ARG A 74 -2.04 -18.95 9.86
CA ARG A 74 -2.00 -18.11 8.67
C ARG A 74 -3.33 -18.04 7.93
N PHE A 75 -3.52 -16.92 7.26
CA PHE A 75 -4.65 -16.61 6.39
C PHE A 75 -4.16 -16.34 4.97
N TRP A 76 -4.95 -16.70 3.97
CA TRP A 76 -4.69 -16.36 2.57
C TRP A 76 -6.00 -16.23 1.79
N GLY A 77 -5.93 -15.60 0.62
CA GLY A 77 -7.07 -15.48 -0.29
C GLY A 77 -6.93 -16.46 -1.45
N ARG A 78 -7.94 -17.30 -1.68
CA ARG A 78 -8.03 -18.11 -2.92
C ARG A 78 -8.82 -17.35 -3.97
N THR A 79 -8.43 -17.49 -5.23
CA THR A 79 -9.08 -16.81 -6.35
C THR A 79 -9.41 -17.77 -7.49
N LEU A 80 -10.35 -17.34 -8.35
CA LEU A 80 -10.81 -18.11 -9.52
C LEU A 80 -11.27 -19.53 -9.14
N CYS A 81 -12.05 -19.60 -8.06
CA CYS A 81 -12.54 -20.87 -7.54
C CYS A 81 -13.83 -21.30 -8.24
N SER A 82 -14.00 -22.61 -8.41
CA SER A 82 -15.20 -23.21 -8.97
C SER A 82 -15.43 -24.60 -8.38
N GLU A 83 -16.68 -25.04 -8.45
CA GLU A 83 -17.07 -26.42 -8.16
C GLU A 83 -17.37 -27.13 -9.48
N ASP A 84 -16.71 -28.26 -9.72
CA ASP A 84 -16.94 -29.05 -10.93
C ASP A 84 -18.24 -29.89 -10.84
N SER A 85 -18.59 -30.58 -11.93
CA SER A 85 -19.80 -31.39 -11.99
C SER A 85 -19.83 -32.58 -11.00
N SER A 86 -18.69 -32.92 -10.38
CA SER A 86 -18.57 -33.95 -9.35
C SER A 86 -18.71 -33.40 -7.93
N GLY A 87 -18.88 -32.09 -7.78
CA GLY A 87 -18.92 -31.40 -6.49
C GLY A 87 -17.54 -31.09 -5.91
N LYS A 88 -16.47 -31.21 -6.71
CA LYS A 88 -15.11 -30.91 -6.26
C LYS A 88 -14.87 -29.41 -6.38
N PHE A 89 -14.62 -28.77 -5.24
CA PHE A 89 -14.20 -27.38 -5.18
C PHE A 89 -12.70 -27.25 -5.42
N SER A 90 -12.30 -26.34 -6.31
CA SER A 90 -10.89 -26.04 -6.58
C SER A 90 -10.70 -24.59 -7.03
N CYS A 91 -9.51 -24.05 -6.77
CA CYS A 91 -9.10 -22.69 -7.13
C CYS A 91 -7.87 -22.70 -8.03
N VAL A 92 -7.71 -21.66 -8.87
CA VAL A 92 -6.50 -21.51 -9.69
C VAL A 92 -5.31 -21.07 -8.84
N THR A 93 -5.54 -20.22 -7.84
CA THR A 93 -4.48 -19.71 -6.96
C THR A 93 -4.85 -19.91 -5.49
N GLY A 94 -3.85 -20.25 -4.68
CA GLY A 94 -3.99 -20.51 -3.25
C GLY A 94 -4.81 -21.75 -2.87
N ASP A 95 -5.14 -22.62 -3.83
CA ASP A 95 -5.97 -23.81 -3.56
C ASP A 95 -5.36 -24.67 -2.45
N CYS A 96 -6.18 -25.17 -1.55
CA CYS A 96 -5.71 -25.98 -0.42
C CYS A 96 -5.84 -27.49 -0.63
N GLY A 97 -6.20 -27.94 -1.83
CA GLY A 97 -6.20 -29.35 -2.21
C GLY A 97 -7.23 -30.23 -1.50
N SER A 98 -8.08 -29.66 -0.64
CA SER A 98 -9.09 -30.42 0.12
C SER A 98 -10.25 -30.92 -0.75
N GLY A 99 -10.39 -30.37 -1.96
CA GLY A 99 -11.55 -30.59 -2.83
C GLY A 99 -12.85 -29.98 -2.31
N LYS A 100 -12.78 -29.14 -1.26
CA LYS A 100 -13.91 -28.53 -0.56
C LYS A 100 -13.63 -27.05 -0.27
N LEU A 101 -14.70 -26.31 0.05
CA LEU A 101 -14.59 -24.92 0.50
C LEU A 101 -13.70 -24.79 1.76
N GLU A 102 -13.89 -25.68 2.71
CA GLU A 102 -13.08 -25.80 3.93
C GLU A 102 -11.72 -26.43 3.61
N CYS A 103 -10.62 -25.86 4.11
CA CYS A 103 -9.27 -26.38 3.87
C CYS A 103 -8.86 -27.54 4.78
N ALA A 104 -9.58 -27.76 5.89
CA ALA A 104 -9.48 -28.94 6.75
C ALA A 104 -8.03 -29.25 7.19
N GLY A 105 -7.27 -28.21 7.54
CA GLY A 105 -5.87 -28.34 7.98
C GLY A 105 -4.84 -28.44 6.85
N SER A 106 -5.27 -28.30 5.59
CA SER A 106 -4.35 -28.19 4.44
C SER A 106 -3.98 -26.73 4.21
N GLY A 107 -2.71 -26.47 3.91
CA GLY A 107 -2.21 -25.13 3.57
C GLY A 107 -2.50 -24.74 2.12
N ALA A 108 -2.26 -23.48 1.80
CA ALA A 108 -2.30 -23.01 0.41
C ALA A 108 -1.26 -23.76 -0.43
N THR A 109 -1.64 -24.14 -1.65
CA THR A 109 -0.70 -24.49 -2.71
C THR A 109 -0.14 -23.19 -3.28
N PRO A 110 1.19 -22.96 -3.21
CA PRO A 110 1.82 -21.77 -3.78
C PRO A 110 1.55 -21.63 -5.29
N PRO A 111 1.49 -20.40 -5.82
CA PRO A 111 1.73 -19.14 -5.13
C PRO A 111 0.54 -18.62 -4.30
N ALA A 112 0.82 -18.09 -3.12
CA ALA A 112 -0.17 -17.43 -2.27
C ALA A 112 0.47 -16.34 -1.38
N THR A 113 -0.14 -15.15 -1.38
CA THR A 113 0.16 -14.11 -0.38
C THR A 113 -0.38 -14.57 0.98
N LEU A 114 0.45 -14.60 2.01
CA LEU A 114 0.08 -15.06 3.35
C LEU A 114 0.05 -13.91 4.35
N ALA A 115 -0.91 -13.91 5.28
CA ALA A 115 -0.80 -13.19 6.54
C ALA A 115 -0.54 -14.20 7.66
N GLU A 116 0.56 -14.04 8.37
CA GLU A 116 1.05 -15.00 9.35
C GLU A 116 0.99 -14.39 10.75
N PHE A 117 0.62 -15.20 11.75
CA PHE A 117 0.43 -14.75 13.13
C PHE A 117 0.98 -15.77 14.12
N THR A 118 1.57 -15.26 15.20
CA THR A 118 1.80 -15.96 16.46
C THR A 118 1.36 -15.03 17.58
N LEU A 119 0.15 -15.24 18.10
CA LEU A 119 -0.39 -14.45 19.19
C LEU A 119 0.27 -14.82 20.52
N ASP A 120 0.32 -13.88 21.46
CA ASP A 120 0.84 -14.09 22.83
C ASP A 120 2.17 -14.88 22.84
N GLY A 121 3.08 -14.49 21.95
CA GLY A 121 4.38 -15.10 21.75
C GLY A 121 5.42 -14.63 22.76
N ALA A 122 6.66 -14.48 22.31
CA ALA A 122 7.76 -14.04 23.18
C ALA A 122 7.45 -12.68 23.83
N GLY A 123 7.47 -12.63 25.16
CA GLY A 123 7.17 -11.41 25.92
C GLY A 123 5.68 -11.05 26.01
N GLY A 124 4.78 -11.98 25.65
CA GLY A 124 3.34 -11.72 25.60
C GLY A 124 2.93 -10.82 24.43
N LEU A 125 3.81 -10.70 23.42
CA LEU A 125 3.58 -9.94 22.20
C LEU A 125 3.04 -10.85 21.11
N ASP A 126 2.11 -10.35 20.33
CA ASP A 126 1.76 -10.93 19.05
C ASP A 126 2.87 -10.64 18.05
N PHE A 127 3.19 -11.62 17.22
CA PHE A 127 4.08 -11.49 16.06
C PHE A 127 3.24 -11.69 14.82
N PHE A 128 3.35 -10.77 13.86
CA PHE A 128 2.58 -10.83 12.63
C PHE A 128 3.34 -10.26 11.45
N ASP A 129 2.97 -10.72 10.26
CA ASP A 129 3.56 -10.27 9.01
C ASP A 129 2.66 -10.61 7.82
N VAL A 130 2.95 -9.96 6.68
CA VAL A 130 2.54 -10.44 5.36
C VAL A 130 3.76 -11.02 4.66
N SER A 131 3.59 -12.19 4.06
CA SER A 131 4.68 -12.99 3.50
C SER A 131 4.44 -13.37 2.05
N LEU A 132 5.48 -13.15 1.25
CA LEU A 132 5.59 -13.47 -0.17
C LEU A 132 6.62 -14.60 -0.41
N VAL A 133 7.05 -15.27 0.66
CA VAL A 133 7.96 -16.43 0.60
C VAL A 133 7.37 -17.54 -0.26
N ASP A 134 6.05 -17.74 -0.13
CA ASP A 134 5.25 -18.67 -0.94
C ASP A 134 4.69 -17.99 -2.20
N GLY A 135 5.25 -16.85 -2.62
CA GLY A 135 4.81 -16.09 -3.79
C GLY A 135 3.66 -15.12 -3.51
N TYR A 136 3.04 -14.64 -4.58
CA TYR A 136 1.99 -13.61 -4.55
C TYR A 136 0.82 -14.03 -5.43
N ASN A 137 -0.41 -13.77 -5.00
CA ASN A 137 -1.60 -13.94 -5.84
C ASN A 137 -2.60 -12.79 -5.70
N VAL A 138 -2.88 -12.36 -4.47
CA VAL A 138 -3.83 -11.28 -4.16
C VAL A 138 -3.14 -10.21 -3.29
N PRO A 139 -3.40 -8.91 -3.52
CA PRO A 139 -2.87 -7.87 -2.65
C PRO A 139 -3.50 -7.97 -1.26
N MET A 140 -2.70 -7.75 -0.22
CA MET A 140 -3.10 -7.97 1.16
C MET A 140 -2.53 -6.90 2.08
N LEU A 141 -3.32 -6.43 3.03
CA LEU A 141 -2.92 -5.54 4.11
C LEU A 141 -3.43 -6.07 5.44
N VAL A 142 -2.56 -6.12 6.44
CA VAL A 142 -2.87 -6.40 7.84
C VAL A 142 -2.72 -5.11 8.62
N VAL A 143 -3.77 -4.72 9.33
CA VAL A 143 -3.79 -3.52 10.17
C VAL A 143 -4.17 -3.94 11.61
N PRO A 144 -3.27 -3.78 12.59
CA PRO A 144 -3.64 -3.96 14.00
C PRO A 144 -4.70 -2.92 14.39
N GLN A 145 -5.69 -3.34 15.15
CA GLN A 145 -6.78 -2.53 15.67
C GLN A 145 -6.60 -2.39 17.18
N GLY A 146 -6.31 -1.18 17.62
CA GLY A 146 -5.85 -0.95 18.97
C GLY A 146 -4.48 -1.60 19.22
N GLY A 147 -4.24 -1.99 20.48
CA GLY A 147 -2.97 -2.53 20.93
C GLY A 147 -1.87 -1.47 21.07
N SER A 148 -0.68 -1.93 21.45
CA SER A 148 0.48 -1.06 21.66
C SER A 148 1.80 -1.74 21.33
N GLY A 149 2.83 -0.95 21.04
CA GLY A 149 4.16 -1.43 20.72
C GLY A 149 4.77 -0.64 19.57
N GLU A 150 6.09 -0.49 19.57
CA GLU A 150 6.82 0.29 18.55
C GLU A 150 6.59 -0.26 17.13
N LYS A 151 6.50 -1.58 16.99
CA LYS A 151 6.22 -2.26 15.72
C LYS A 151 4.75 -2.65 15.55
N CYS A 152 3.84 -2.06 16.33
CA CYS A 152 2.40 -2.28 16.19
C CYS A 152 1.84 -1.38 15.09
N ILE A 153 2.30 -1.64 13.86
CA ILE A 153 1.95 -0.88 12.67
C ILE A 153 1.48 -1.83 11.57
N SER A 154 0.90 -1.29 10.50
CA SER A 154 0.40 -2.09 9.38
C SER A 154 1.50 -2.92 8.68
N THR A 155 1.15 -3.97 7.96
CA THR A 155 2.08 -4.72 7.10
C THR A 155 1.32 -5.25 5.90
N GLY A 156 1.95 -5.35 4.75
CA GLY A 156 1.25 -5.76 3.55
C GLY A 156 2.01 -5.65 2.26
N CYS A 157 1.34 -6.15 1.23
CA CYS A 157 1.70 -6.01 -0.16
C CYS A 157 0.47 -5.53 -0.92
N VAL A 158 0.35 -4.20 -1.04
CA VAL A 158 -0.87 -3.53 -1.54
C VAL A 158 -0.88 -3.33 -3.06
N GLY A 159 0.29 -3.40 -3.70
CA GLY A 159 0.41 -3.35 -5.16
C GLY A 159 0.04 -4.67 -5.82
N ASP A 160 -0.46 -4.60 -7.06
CA ASP A 160 -0.65 -5.79 -7.91
C ASP A 160 0.67 -6.22 -8.56
N LEU A 161 1.20 -7.36 -8.11
CA LEU A 161 2.44 -7.93 -8.65
C LEU A 161 2.21 -8.88 -9.82
N ASN A 162 0.97 -9.29 -10.11
CA ASN A 162 0.69 -10.30 -11.13
C ASN A 162 1.07 -9.80 -12.53
N GLY A 163 0.82 -8.52 -12.82
CA GLY A 163 1.22 -7.88 -14.06
C GLY A 163 2.75 -7.75 -14.20
N ALA A 164 3.43 -7.32 -13.13
CA ALA A 164 4.87 -7.08 -13.08
C ALA A 164 5.71 -8.35 -12.87
N CYS A 165 5.07 -9.49 -12.61
CA CYS A 165 5.73 -10.74 -12.36
C CYS A 165 6.66 -11.15 -13.52
N PRO A 166 7.94 -11.49 -13.26
CA PRO A 166 8.85 -12.04 -14.26
C PRO A 166 8.24 -13.25 -14.98
N SER A 167 8.54 -13.40 -16.27
CA SER A 167 7.95 -14.43 -17.11
C SER A 167 8.11 -15.85 -16.57
N GLU A 168 9.28 -16.13 -16.01
CA GLU A 168 9.70 -17.40 -15.43
C GLU A 168 9.05 -17.70 -14.08
N LEU A 169 8.45 -16.70 -13.44
CA LEU A 169 7.71 -16.83 -12.18
C LEU A 169 6.19 -16.76 -12.38
N LYS A 170 5.72 -16.35 -13.57
CA LYS A 170 4.32 -16.03 -13.82
C LYS A 170 3.46 -17.30 -13.90
N VAL A 171 2.34 -17.28 -13.18
CA VAL A 171 1.25 -18.26 -13.35
C VAL A 171 0.20 -17.64 -14.26
N MET A 172 -0.13 -18.33 -15.34
CA MET A 172 -1.11 -17.85 -16.32
C MET A 172 -2.53 -18.34 -15.99
N SER A 173 -3.53 -17.56 -16.36
CA SER A 173 -4.94 -17.95 -16.36
C SER A 173 -5.16 -19.20 -17.23
N ALA A 174 -6.29 -19.89 -17.03
CA ALA A 174 -6.64 -21.08 -17.81
C ALA A 174 -6.74 -20.81 -19.32
N ASP A 175 -7.09 -19.58 -19.73
CA ASP A 175 -7.13 -19.16 -21.13
C ASP A 175 -5.82 -18.55 -21.64
N GLY A 176 -4.79 -18.48 -20.78
CA GLY A 176 -3.44 -18.05 -21.13
C GLY A 176 -3.28 -16.55 -21.40
N LYS A 177 -4.30 -15.72 -21.12
CA LYS A 177 -4.28 -14.30 -21.46
C LYS A 177 -3.65 -13.41 -20.39
N GLU A 178 -3.73 -13.82 -19.13
CA GLU A 178 -3.37 -12.97 -18.00
C GLU A 178 -2.50 -13.73 -16.99
N GLY A 179 -1.57 -13.01 -16.36
CA GLY A 179 -0.89 -13.52 -15.18
C GLY A 179 -1.82 -13.39 -13.98
N VAL A 180 -2.09 -14.49 -13.29
CA VAL A 180 -3.03 -14.56 -12.15
C VAL A 180 -2.34 -14.73 -10.80
N ALA A 181 -1.05 -15.07 -10.82
CA ALA A 181 -0.20 -15.15 -9.66
C ALA A 181 1.29 -15.07 -10.04
N CYS A 182 2.14 -14.84 -9.05
CA CYS A 182 3.59 -14.82 -9.18
C CYS A 182 4.24 -15.79 -8.19
N LYS A 183 4.93 -16.80 -8.71
CA LYS A 183 5.72 -17.74 -7.91
C LYS A 183 6.88 -17.01 -7.23
N SER A 184 7.24 -17.45 -6.02
CA SER A 184 8.56 -17.13 -5.50
C SER A 184 9.62 -17.91 -6.28
N ALA A 185 10.89 -17.50 -6.15
CA ALA A 185 11.98 -18.23 -6.78
C ALA A 185 12.16 -19.65 -6.20
N CYS A 186 11.81 -19.86 -4.92
CA CYS A 186 11.81 -21.19 -4.35
C CYS A 186 10.80 -22.09 -5.07
N GLU A 187 9.56 -21.61 -5.23
CA GLU A 187 8.50 -22.36 -5.91
C GLU A 187 8.80 -22.60 -7.40
N ALA A 188 9.43 -21.64 -8.07
CA ALA A 188 9.73 -21.78 -9.50
C ALA A 188 10.91 -22.72 -9.80
N PHE A 189 11.96 -22.69 -8.97
CA PHE A 189 13.23 -23.36 -9.30
C PHE A 189 13.60 -24.49 -8.35
N ASN A 190 12.96 -24.58 -7.18
CA ASN A 190 13.21 -25.57 -6.13
C ASN A 190 14.70 -25.74 -5.78
N SER A 191 15.46 -24.65 -5.88
CA SER A 191 16.91 -24.67 -5.63
C SER A 191 17.22 -24.29 -4.18
N PRO A 192 18.20 -24.94 -3.53
CA PRO A 192 18.48 -24.71 -2.10
C PRO A 192 18.74 -23.25 -1.72
N GLN A 193 19.37 -22.49 -2.62
CA GLN A 193 19.66 -21.06 -2.43
C GLN A 193 18.42 -20.16 -2.46
N TYR A 194 17.35 -20.53 -3.17
CA TYR A 194 16.09 -19.77 -3.14
C TYR A 194 15.16 -20.25 -2.02
N CYS A 195 15.23 -21.53 -1.68
CA CYS A 195 14.41 -22.14 -0.64
C CYS A 195 15.04 -22.07 0.77
N CYS A 196 16.22 -21.45 0.89
CA CYS A 196 17.00 -21.39 2.12
C CYS A 196 17.11 -22.75 2.82
N SER A 197 17.54 -23.77 2.07
CA SER A 197 17.62 -25.14 2.56
C SER A 197 19.01 -25.74 2.37
N GLY A 198 19.29 -26.85 3.07
CA GLY A 198 20.59 -27.52 3.02
C GLY A 198 21.74 -26.59 3.42
N ALA A 199 22.70 -26.37 2.51
CA ALA A 199 23.83 -25.47 2.74
C ALA A 199 23.41 -23.99 2.95
N TYR A 200 22.20 -23.63 2.50
CA TYR A 200 21.61 -22.30 2.63
C TYR A 200 20.60 -22.23 3.79
N GLY A 201 20.63 -23.17 4.73
CA GLY A 201 19.67 -23.26 5.84
C GLY A 201 19.90 -22.30 7.00
N THR A 202 20.66 -21.22 6.81
CA THR A 202 20.88 -20.18 7.84
C THR A 202 20.81 -18.78 7.23
N PRO A 203 20.49 -17.74 8.03
CA PRO A 203 20.53 -16.34 7.57
C PRO A 203 21.92 -15.91 7.04
N ASP A 204 22.98 -16.55 7.54
CA ASP A 204 24.34 -16.25 7.11
C ASP A 204 24.65 -16.78 5.71
N THR A 205 24.02 -17.88 5.30
CA THR A 205 24.28 -18.52 4.01
C THR A 205 23.21 -18.25 2.97
N CYS A 206 21.93 -18.11 3.34
CA CYS A 206 20.88 -17.69 2.42
C CYS A 206 20.83 -16.16 2.32
N LYS A 207 21.22 -15.62 1.16
CA LYS A 207 21.19 -14.18 0.90
C LYS A 207 20.00 -13.82 0.02
N PRO A 208 19.53 -12.55 0.07
CA PRO A 208 18.59 -12.05 -0.91
C PRO A 208 19.06 -12.36 -2.33
N SER A 209 18.11 -12.74 -3.17
CA SER A 209 18.32 -12.93 -4.60
C SER A 209 17.68 -11.79 -5.39
N SER A 210 18.05 -11.68 -6.66
CA SER A 210 17.39 -10.75 -7.59
C SER A 210 15.88 -10.95 -7.66
N TYR A 211 15.37 -12.17 -7.42
CA TYR A 211 13.93 -12.43 -7.40
C TYR A 211 13.27 -11.99 -6.10
N SER A 212 13.87 -12.25 -4.94
CA SER A 212 13.31 -11.76 -3.66
C SER A 212 13.35 -10.24 -3.59
N GLU A 213 14.38 -9.61 -4.16
CA GLU A 213 14.46 -8.15 -4.26
C GLU A 213 13.30 -7.54 -5.08
N ILE A 214 12.80 -8.23 -6.11
CA ILE A 214 11.60 -7.77 -6.86
C ILE A 214 10.40 -7.69 -5.93
N PHE A 215 10.15 -8.73 -5.14
CA PHE A 215 9.07 -8.74 -4.16
C PHE A 215 9.29 -7.68 -3.07
N LYS A 216 10.53 -7.54 -2.57
CA LYS A 216 10.85 -6.59 -1.51
C LYS A 216 10.69 -5.14 -1.95
N ASN A 217 11.14 -4.82 -3.16
CA ASN A 217 11.04 -3.48 -3.71
C ASN A 217 9.58 -3.07 -3.93
N ALA A 218 8.75 -4.01 -4.36
CA ALA A 218 7.33 -3.75 -4.53
C ALA A 218 6.57 -3.68 -3.20
N CYS A 219 6.99 -4.48 -2.21
CA CYS A 219 6.31 -4.64 -0.92
C CYS A 219 7.32 -4.60 0.24
N PRO A 220 7.85 -3.41 0.62
CA PRO A 220 8.95 -3.29 1.58
C PRO A 220 8.63 -3.80 2.99
N ARG A 221 7.35 -3.80 3.36
CA ARG A 221 6.85 -4.25 4.68
C ARG A 221 6.40 -5.71 4.68
N ALA A 222 6.61 -6.45 3.59
CA ALA A 222 6.33 -7.87 3.52
C ALA A 222 7.63 -8.69 3.49
N TYR A 223 7.56 -9.93 3.98
CA TYR A 223 8.62 -10.91 3.81
C TYR A 223 8.78 -11.26 2.33
N SER A 224 9.98 -11.10 1.79
CA SER A 224 10.30 -11.43 0.39
C SER A 224 11.02 -12.78 0.21
N TYR A 225 11.63 -13.30 1.28
CA TYR A 225 12.28 -14.61 1.36
C TYR A 225 12.39 -15.05 2.83
N ALA A 226 12.78 -16.31 3.08
CA ALA A 226 12.66 -16.94 4.40
C ALA A 226 13.42 -16.25 5.56
N TYR A 227 14.46 -15.47 5.29
CA TYR A 227 15.23 -14.75 6.32
C TYR A 227 15.18 -13.23 6.18
N ASP A 228 14.08 -12.68 5.66
CA ASP A 228 13.84 -11.24 5.55
C ASP A 228 13.34 -10.62 6.88
N ASP A 229 14.10 -10.76 7.97
CA ASP A 229 13.63 -10.51 9.34
C ASP A 229 13.62 -9.03 9.78
N LYS A 230 14.63 -8.23 9.36
CA LYS A 230 14.86 -6.89 9.91
C LYS A 230 13.71 -5.91 9.72
N THR A 231 12.96 -6.04 8.63
CA THR A 231 11.92 -5.08 8.21
C THR A 231 10.52 -5.69 8.05
N SER A 232 10.38 -7.00 8.26
CA SER A 232 9.17 -7.72 7.88
C SER A 232 8.45 -8.39 9.05
N THR A 233 9.06 -8.47 10.24
CA THR A 233 8.36 -8.90 11.47
C THR A 233 7.81 -7.70 12.23
N PHE A 234 6.51 -7.74 12.48
CA PHE A 234 5.80 -6.74 13.27
C PHE A 234 5.34 -7.36 14.59
N THR A 235 5.23 -6.52 15.61
CA THR A 235 4.85 -6.98 16.95
C THR A 235 3.86 -6.04 17.58
N CYS A 236 2.81 -6.58 18.20
CA CYS A 236 1.84 -5.78 18.94
C CYS A 236 1.41 -6.45 20.24
N ALA A 237 1.14 -5.66 21.28
CA ALA A 237 0.52 -6.13 22.51
C ALA A 237 -0.99 -5.85 22.47
N SER A 238 -1.79 -6.90 22.67
CA SER A 238 -3.25 -6.79 22.88
C SER A 238 -3.99 -6.07 21.74
N ALA A 239 -3.76 -6.49 20.50
CA ALA A 239 -4.48 -5.97 19.33
C ALA A 239 -5.51 -6.98 18.79
N ASP A 240 -6.54 -6.44 18.16
CA ASP A 240 -7.32 -7.13 17.14
C ASP A 240 -6.68 -6.87 15.76
N TYR A 241 -7.08 -7.56 14.70
CA TYR A 241 -6.46 -7.39 13.38
C TYR A 241 -7.49 -7.33 12.25
N THR A 242 -7.30 -6.40 11.32
CA THR A 242 -8.05 -6.37 10.06
C THR A 242 -7.16 -6.84 8.91
N ILE A 243 -7.59 -7.90 8.20
CA ILE A 243 -6.93 -8.43 7.02
C ILE A 243 -7.76 -8.03 5.79
N THR A 244 -7.22 -7.17 4.94
CA THR A 244 -7.92 -6.67 3.75
C THR A 244 -7.32 -7.26 2.49
N PHE A 245 -8.15 -7.90 1.66
CA PHE A 245 -7.82 -8.29 0.29
C PHE A 245 -8.11 -7.13 -0.66
N CYS A 246 -7.19 -6.91 -1.62
CA CYS A 246 -7.20 -5.76 -2.53
C CYS A 246 -7.48 -4.42 -1.80
N PRO A 247 -6.70 -4.09 -0.77
CA PRO A 247 -6.81 -2.78 -0.12
C PRO A 247 -6.69 -1.71 -1.20
N SER A 248 -7.71 -0.85 -1.31
CA SER A 248 -7.62 0.29 -2.20
C SER A 248 -6.40 1.11 -1.79
N PRO A 249 -5.49 1.51 -2.70
CA PRO A 249 -4.79 2.76 -2.49
C PRO A 249 -5.92 3.79 -2.40
N THR A 250 -6.16 4.39 -1.23
CA THR A 250 -7.38 5.18 -1.01
C THR A 250 -7.34 6.47 -1.84
N THR A 251 -7.61 6.42 -3.15
CA THR A 251 -7.93 7.61 -3.93
C THR A 251 -9.37 7.98 -3.59
N SER A 252 -9.55 8.83 -2.58
CA SER A 252 -10.87 9.31 -2.19
C SER A 252 -11.04 10.80 -2.46
N GLN A 253 -12.29 11.14 -2.73
CA GLN A 253 -12.71 12.35 -3.43
C GLN A 253 -12.39 13.63 -2.67
N LYS A 254 -11.90 14.62 -3.42
CA LYS A 254 -11.78 16.01 -3.00
C LYS A 254 -13.10 16.52 -2.42
N ALA A 255 -13.17 16.68 -1.09
CA ALA A 255 -14.30 17.36 -0.46
C ALA A 255 -14.25 18.86 -0.80
N SER A 256 -15.20 19.31 -1.61
CA SER A 256 -15.40 20.72 -1.92
C SER A 256 -16.13 21.43 -0.79
N GLN A 257 -15.42 22.34 -0.10
CA GLN A 257 -15.82 23.61 0.54
C GLN A 257 -17.18 23.74 1.28
N GLU A 258 -17.16 24.30 2.50
CA GLU A 258 -17.58 25.70 2.77
C GLU A 258 -17.43 26.08 4.25
N GLN A 259 -16.90 27.28 4.50
CA GLN A 259 -16.77 27.92 5.82
C GLN A 259 -18.14 28.28 6.41
N GLN A 260 -18.33 28.05 7.71
CA GLN A 260 -19.11 28.96 8.55
C GLN A 260 -18.55 29.02 9.99
N ASP A 261 -18.41 30.26 10.44
CA ASP A 261 -17.84 30.76 11.68
C ASP A 261 -18.62 30.34 12.94
N GLY A 262 -17.92 30.17 14.07
CA GLY A 262 -18.52 29.79 15.35
C GLY A 262 -17.51 29.50 16.47
N SER A 263 -17.01 30.57 17.10
CA SER A 263 -16.13 30.59 18.27
C SER A 263 -16.64 29.79 19.49
N SER A 264 -15.82 28.89 20.05
CA SER A 264 -15.72 28.66 21.50
C SER A 264 -14.41 27.97 21.89
N THR A 265 -13.66 28.60 22.79
CA THR A 265 -12.36 28.20 23.33
C THR A 265 -12.44 27.13 24.43
N THR A 266 -11.69 26.03 24.27
CA THR A 266 -11.09 25.23 25.36
C THR A 266 -9.77 24.60 24.88
N PRO A 267 -8.70 24.58 25.71
CA PRO A 267 -7.38 24.10 25.29
C PRO A 267 -7.25 22.59 25.51
N LEU A 268 -7.10 21.82 24.43
CA LEU A 268 -6.61 20.44 24.47
C LEU A 268 -5.40 20.33 23.54
N LEU A 269 -4.25 20.08 24.16
CA LEU A 269 -2.97 19.79 23.53
C LEU A 269 -3.04 18.42 22.84
N ASN A 270 -3.41 18.37 21.55
CA ASN A 270 -3.16 17.21 20.70
C ASN A 270 -2.29 17.68 19.53
N ASN A 271 -1.03 17.25 19.55
CA ASN A 271 -0.03 17.59 18.54
C ASN A 271 0.04 16.38 17.60
N GLY A 272 -0.41 16.51 16.34
CA GLY A 272 -0.41 15.41 15.40
C GLY A 272 1.03 15.05 15.02
N THR A 273 1.46 13.83 15.31
CA THR A 273 2.80 13.36 14.95
C THR A 273 2.79 12.87 13.50
N MET A 274 3.62 13.47 12.64
CA MET A 274 3.88 13.02 11.26
C MET A 274 5.27 12.41 11.16
N VAL A 275 5.43 11.16 10.72
CA VAL A 275 6.74 10.53 10.51
C VAL A 275 7.01 10.34 9.03
N TYR A 276 7.97 11.09 8.47
CA TYR A 276 8.40 10.96 7.09
C TYR A 276 9.59 10.01 6.93
N GLU A 277 9.47 8.94 6.16
CA GLU A 277 10.52 7.92 5.99
C GLU A 277 10.98 7.78 4.53
N GLY A 278 12.26 7.51 4.34
CA GLY A 278 12.91 7.40 3.04
C GLY A 278 13.11 5.94 2.66
N GLY A 279 12.77 5.58 1.43
CA GLY A 279 12.82 4.21 0.94
C GLY A 279 14.24 3.68 0.83
N PHE A 280 14.38 2.38 1.06
CA PHE A 280 15.65 1.68 1.27
C PHE A 280 16.62 1.72 0.06
N ASP A 281 17.92 1.66 0.35
CA ASP A 281 19.02 1.56 -0.61
C ASP A 281 19.86 0.35 -0.20
N GLN A 282 20.06 -0.57 -1.14
CA GLN A 282 21.04 -1.64 -1.02
C GLN A 282 22.27 -1.25 -1.83
N SER A 283 23.20 -0.53 -1.19
CA SER A 283 24.53 -0.34 -1.75
C SER A 283 25.61 -0.72 -0.71
N GLU A 284 25.90 -2.01 -0.60
CA GLU A 284 27.20 -2.49 -0.13
C GLU A 284 28.07 -2.77 -1.37
N ILE A 285 28.61 -1.70 -1.97
CA ILE A 285 29.75 -1.83 -2.89
C ILE A 285 31.01 -1.55 -2.09
N SER A 286 31.85 -2.58 -2.00
CA SER A 286 33.18 -2.60 -1.37
C SER A 286 34.02 -1.35 -1.67
N TRP A 287 34.73 -0.91 -0.62
CA TRP A 287 35.48 0.33 -0.41
C TRP A 287 36.64 0.69 -1.38
N ALA A 288 36.67 0.22 -2.63
CA ALA A 288 37.85 0.36 -3.48
C ALA A 288 37.58 0.85 -4.90
N THR A 289 36.83 1.93 -5.11
CA THR A 289 36.99 2.78 -6.32
C THR A 289 36.43 4.20 -6.09
N ARG A 290 37.28 5.16 -5.68
CA ARG A 290 36.95 6.59 -5.82
C ARG A 290 37.05 6.96 -7.29
N SER A 291 35.94 7.41 -7.88
CA SER A 291 35.81 8.60 -8.77
C SER A 291 34.45 8.57 -9.46
N HIS A 292 33.52 9.43 -9.02
CA HIS A 292 32.25 9.80 -9.66
C HIS A 292 31.24 8.66 -9.92
N VAL A 293 30.16 8.56 -9.12
CA VAL A 293 28.80 8.11 -9.51
C VAL A 293 27.86 8.10 -8.28
N PHE A 294 26.80 8.92 -8.39
CA PHE A 294 25.46 8.92 -7.76
C PHE A 294 25.26 8.51 -6.28
N GLN A 295 24.98 9.51 -5.42
CA GLN A 295 24.26 9.34 -4.16
C GLN A 295 22.74 9.42 -4.43
N SER A 296 22.01 8.32 -4.24
CA SER A 296 20.54 8.26 -4.23
C SER A 296 19.98 8.85 -2.93
N GLN A 297 20.16 10.16 -2.72
CA GLN A 297 19.55 10.91 -1.63
C GLN A 297 18.25 11.55 -2.12
N ALA A 298 17.12 11.22 -1.48
CA ALA A 298 15.86 11.92 -1.71
C ALA A 298 15.82 13.16 -0.82
N VAL A 299 15.51 14.33 -1.39
CA VAL A 299 15.37 15.57 -0.63
C VAL A 299 13.89 15.89 -0.52
N ALA A 300 13.36 15.97 0.69
CA ALA A 300 11.98 16.32 0.92
C ALA A 300 11.76 17.83 0.86
N GLY A 301 10.61 18.25 0.35
CA GLY A 301 10.09 19.61 0.49
C GLY A 301 8.81 19.63 1.33
N ILE A 302 8.60 20.73 2.05
CA ILE A 302 7.40 20.96 2.86
C ILE A 302 6.94 22.39 2.62
N VAL A 303 5.63 22.56 2.40
CA VAL A 303 4.98 23.88 2.33
C VAL A 303 3.71 23.87 3.16
N ALA A 304 3.54 24.88 4.01
CA ALA A 304 2.30 25.12 4.73
C ALA A 304 1.35 25.94 3.85
N ASN A 305 0.06 25.64 3.89
CA ASN A 305 -0.97 26.40 3.18
C ASN A 305 -1.17 27.78 3.82
N ALA A 306 -1.69 28.73 3.04
CA ALA A 306 -1.96 30.08 3.51
C ALA A 306 -2.88 30.06 4.75
N GLY A 307 -2.42 30.63 5.85
CA GLY A 307 -3.13 30.63 7.14
C GLY A 307 -2.68 29.56 8.14
N SER A 308 -1.83 28.61 7.74
CA SER A 308 -1.20 27.64 8.63
C SER A 308 0.20 28.09 9.05
N SER A 309 0.63 27.71 10.27
CA SER A 309 2.00 27.94 10.73
C SER A 309 3.00 27.05 10.00
N GLY A 310 4.22 27.56 9.80
CA GLY A 310 5.33 26.74 9.32
C GLY A 310 5.70 25.65 10.33
N LEU A 311 6.13 24.49 9.83
CA LEU A 311 6.76 23.44 10.65
C LEU A 311 8.25 23.77 10.89
N ASP A 312 8.91 22.98 11.73
CA ASP A 312 10.34 23.14 12.10
C ASP A 312 11.31 23.12 10.91
N SER A 313 10.86 22.70 9.73
CA SER A 313 11.66 22.68 8.51
C SER A 313 10.77 22.75 7.26
N THR A 314 11.30 23.31 6.18
CA THR A 314 10.63 23.37 4.86
C THR A 314 11.33 22.51 3.81
N GLY A 315 12.43 21.86 4.15
CA GLY A 315 13.07 20.85 3.33
C GLY A 315 14.26 20.21 4.00
N PHE A 316 14.56 18.96 3.64
CA PHE A 316 15.62 18.17 4.29
C PHE A 316 16.04 17.00 3.42
N GLU A 317 17.29 16.58 3.60
CA GLU A 317 17.77 15.36 3.00
C GLU A 317 17.34 14.17 3.85
N LEU A 318 16.83 13.13 3.21
CA LEU A 318 16.54 11.87 3.87
C LEU A 318 17.31 10.75 3.20
N ARG A 319 18.09 10.05 4.01
CA ARG A 319 18.80 8.88 3.56
C ARG A 319 17.83 7.70 3.47
N PRO A 320 18.11 6.76 2.56
CA PRO A 320 17.40 5.50 2.51
C PRO A 320 17.34 4.80 3.88
N GLY A 321 16.15 4.34 4.27
CA GLY A 321 15.87 3.75 5.59
C GLY A 321 15.84 4.75 6.75
N GLY A 322 16.10 6.04 6.51
CA GLY A 322 16.01 7.10 7.51
C GLY A 322 14.57 7.59 7.68
N SER A 323 14.25 8.09 8.87
CA SER A 323 12.97 8.73 9.18
C SER A 323 13.15 10.09 9.84
N ARG A 324 12.12 10.94 9.73
CA ARG A 324 12.06 12.26 10.35
C ARG A 324 10.66 12.51 10.90
N ILE A 325 10.60 12.97 12.13
CA ILE A 325 9.34 13.24 12.83
C ILE A 325 9.04 14.73 12.79
N PHE A 326 7.78 15.08 12.54
CA PHE A 326 7.22 16.41 12.58
C PHE A 326 6.03 16.44 13.53
N GLN A 327 5.79 17.61 14.10
CA GLN A 327 4.65 17.87 14.96
C GLN A 327 3.78 18.92 14.29
N ALA A 328 2.63 18.51 13.76
CA ALA A 328 1.66 19.43 13.20
C ALA A 328 0.76 20.00 14.31
N PRO A 329 0.63 21.33 14.41
CA PRO A 329 -0.35 21.92 15.30
C PRO A 329 -1.78 21.63 14.80
N PRO A 330 -2.80 21.71 15.69
CA PRO A 330 -4.19 21.65 15.27
C PRO A 330 -4.52 22.70 14.21
N ASN A 331 -5.36 22.34 13.24
CA ASN A 331 -5.73 23.15 12.06
C ASN A 331 -4.58 23.39 11.08
N TRP A 332 -3.49 22.62 11.17
CA TRP A 332 -2.41 22.71 10.19
C TRP A 332 -2.84 22.12 8.85
N SER A 333 -2.55 22.81 7.76
CA SER A 333 -2.73 22.30 6.41
C SER A 333 -1.47 22.58 5.59
N GLY A 334 -1.09 21.62 4.76
CA GLY A 334 0.12 21.75 3.96
C GLY A 334 0.38 20.53 3.09
N ARG A 335 1.53 20.57 2.43
CA ARG A 335 1.96 19.54 1.48
C ARG A 335 3.37 19.11 1.75
N PHE A 336 3.63 17.85 1.47
CA PHE A 336 4.96 17.29 1.41
C PHE A 336 5.18 16.60 0.07
N TRP A 337 6.43 16.56 -0.38
CA TRP A 337 6.82 15.86 -1.60
C TRP A 337 8.30 15.51 -1.55
N GLY A 338 8.74 14.59 -2.40
CA GLY A 338 10.16 14.32 -2.59
C GLY A 338 10.72 15.02 -3.84
N ARG A 339 12.01 15.32 -3.81
CA ARG A 339 12.81 15.91 -4.87
C ARG A 339 13.88 14.90 -5.26
N THR A 340 14.08 14.71 -6.56
CA THR A 340 15.06 13.74 -7.08
C THR A 340 16.09 14.40 -7.99
N GLY A 341 17.25 13.75 -8.14
CA GLY A 341 18.37 14.30 -8.92
C GLY A 341 18.88 15.63 -8.36
N CYS A 342 18.99 15.71 -7.03
CA CYS A 342 19.42 16.91 -6.32
C CYS A 342 20.95 17.03 -6.27
N ASN A 343 21.45 18.24 -6.46
CA ASN A 343 22.87 18.55 -6.32
C ASN A 343 23.03 19.85 -5.53
N PHE A 344 23.42 19.72 -4.26
CA PHE A 344 23.70 20.85 -3.35
C PHE A 344 25.19 20.92 -3.06
N ASP A 345 25.78 22.09 -3.26
CA ASP A 345 27.18 22.33 -2.90
C ASP A 345 27.31 22.32 -1.36
N PRO A 346 28.20 21.48 -0.79
CA PRO A 346 28.29 21.30 0.65
C PRO A 346 28.87 22.52 1.39
N ASN A 347 29.54 23.43 0.68
CA ASN A 347 30.13 24.64 1.26
C ASN A 347 29.15 25.82 1.24
N THR A 348 28.39 25.96 0.17
CA THR A 348 27.47 27.09 -0.03
C THR A 348 26.02 26.76 0.31
N GLN A 349 25.68 25.46 0.45
CA GLN A 349 24.32 24.93 0.58
C GLN A 349 23.38 25.35 -0.56
N GLN A 350 23.95 25.79 -1.70
CA GLN A 350 23.21 26.18 -2.88
C GLN A 350 23.11 25.01 -3.85
N GLY A 351 21.97 24.90 -4.53
CA GLY A 351 21.73 23.78 -5.43
C GLY A 351 20.30 23.69 -5.91
N SER A 352 20.06 22.71 -6.77
CA SER A 352 18.77 22.44 -7.39
C SER A 352 18.52 20.94 -7.52
N CYS A 353 17.28 20.60 -7.83
CA CYS A 353 16.84 19.23 -8.08
C CYS A 353 16.26 19.10 -9.48
N THR A 354 16.39 17.91 -10.06
CA THR A 354 15.88 17.62 -11.40
C THR A 354 14.35 17.58 -11.42
N THR A 355 13.73 17.08 -10.36
CA THR A 355 12.26 17.02 -10.22
C THR A 355 11.82 17.51 -8.85
N GLY A 356 10.59 18.04 -8.77
CA GLY A 356 10.00 18.52 -7.52
C GLY A 356 10.73 19.72 -6.89
N ASP A 357 11.66 20.39 -7.58
CA ASP A 357 12.40 21.52 -7.00
C ASP A 357 11.43 22.63 -6.53
N CYS A 358 11.75 23.31 -5.44
CA CYS A 358 10.99 24.46 -4.94
C CYS A 358 11.57 25.81 -5.34
N GLY A 359 12.64 25.83 -6.14
CA GLY A 359 13.20 27.05 -6.72
C GLY A 359 13.88 27.98 -5.71
N SER A 360 14.08 27.53 -4.47
CA SER A 360 14.72 28.29 -3.40
C SER A 360 16.25 28.38 -3.54
N ASN A 361 16.83 27.61 -4.49
CA ASN A 361 18.27 27.36 -4.61
C ASN A 361 18.88 26.79 -3.32
N GLN A 362 18.07 26.13 -2.47
CA GLN A 362 18.47 25.60 -1.18
C GLN A 362 17.76 24.27 -0.88
N VAL A 363 18.25 23.55 0.13
CA VAL A 363 17.55 22.39 0.69
C VAL A 363 16.22 22.82 1.31
N GLN A 364 16.20 23.95 2.02
CA GLN A 364 14.96 24.54 2.56
C GLN A 364 14.15 25.18 1.43
N CYS A 365 12.84 24.93 1.39
CA CYS A 365 11.96 25.50 0.39
C CYS A 365 11.44 26.90 0.74
N ASN A 366 11.53 27.33 2.00
CA ASN A 366 11.23 28.69 2.44
C ASN A 366 9.85 29.20 1.97
N GLY A 367 8.85 28.31 1.93
CA GLY A 367 7.49 28.61 1.44
C GLY A 367 7.26 28.38 -0.05
N GLY A 368 8.30 28.01 -0.81
CA GLY A 368 8.16 27.55 -2.19
C GLY A 368 7.49 26.18 -2.26
N GLY A 369 6.50 26.03 -3.12
CA GLY A 369 5.88 24.73 -3.45
C GLY A 369 6.71 23.93 -4.44
N ALA A 370 6.34 22.67 -4.65
CA ALA A 370 6.98 21.83 -5.66
C ALA A 370 6.79 22.39 -7.08
N SER A 371 7.86 22.41 -7.87
CA SER A 371 7.79 22.59 -9.31
C SER A 371 7.38 21.26 -9.95
N PRO A 372 6.28 21.21 -10.71
CA PRO A 372 5.89 20.02 -11.45
C PRO A 372 7.00 19.52 -12.39
N PRO A 373 7.13 18.19 -12.61
CA PRO A 373 6.26 17.16 -12.04
C PRO A 373 6.63 16.77 -10.61
N ALA A 374 5.64 16.58 -9.74
CA ALA A 374 5.82 16.16 -8.36
C ALA A 374 4.63 15.36 -7.82
N THR A 375 4.91 14.22 -7.20
CA THR A 375 3.93 13.48 -6.39
C THR A 375 3.76 14.18 -5.05
N LEU A 376 2.55 14.65 -4.72
CA LEU A 376 2.30 15.43 -3.50
C LEU A 376 1.49 14.64 -2.48
N ALA A 377 1.89 14.65 -1.22
CA ALA A 377 1.02 14.30 -0.10
C ALA A 377 0.42 15.59 0.47
N GLU A 378 -0.91 15.67 0.52
CA GLU A 378 -1.62 16.83 1.05
C GLU A 378 -2.27 16.46 2.39
N PHE A 379 -2.24 17.40 3.34
CA PHE A 379 -2.72 17.17 4.70
C PHE A 379 -3.55 18.36 5.19
N THR A 380 -4.57 18.06 5.98
CA THR A 380 -5.35 19.01 6.77
C THR A 380 -5.65 18.36 8.12
N ILE A 381 -5.01 18.84 9.18
CA ILE A 381 -4.99 18.24 10.52
C ILE A 381 -5.98 18.96 11.42
N GLY A 382 -6.86 18.23 12.09
CA GLY A 382 -7.76 18.73 13.11
C GLY A 382 -8.78 19.76 12.63
N SER A 383 -9.31 19.63 11.42
CA SER A 383 -10.22 20.63 10.81
C SER A 383 -11.71 20.33 11.00
N GLY A 384 -12.54 21.39 11.06
CA GLY A 384 -14.00 21.31 11.14
C GLY A 384 -14.56 21.13 12.56
N SER A 385 -15.86 20.87 12.67
CA SER A 385 -16.60 20.76 13.94
C SER A 385 -16.29 19.51 14.78
N GLY A 386 -15.29 18.71 14.38
CA GLY A 386 -15.00 17.39 14.95
C GLY A 386 -13.53 16.98 14.98
N THR A 387 -12.58 17.92 14.92
CA THR A 387 -11.12 17.64 15.04
C THR A 387 -10.58 16.55 14.08
N GLN A 388 -11.17 16.41 12.88
CA GLN A 388 -10.84 15.33 11.95
C GLN A 388 -9.65 15.68 11.06
N ASP A 389 -8.82 14.68 10.78
CA ASP A 389 -7.70 14.75 9.84
C ASP A 389 -8.11 14.30 8.44
N PHE A 390 -7.63 15.02 7.44
CA PHE A 390 -7.77 14.70 6.02
C PHE A 390 -6.40 14.62 5.38
N TYR A 391 -6.18 13.59 4.57
CA TYR A 391 -4.94 13.41 3.83
C TYR A 391 -5.19 12.68 2.51
N ASP A 392 -4.40 13.01 1.48
CA ASP A 392 -4.40 12.32 0.21
C ASP A 392 -3.02 12.37 -0.47
N VAL A 393 -2.87 11.58 -1.54
CA VAL A 393 -1.74 11.68 -2.47
C VAL A 393 -2.26 12.10 -3.84
N SER A 394 -1.74 13.22 -4.33
CA SER A 394 -2.19 13.90 -5.53
C SER A 394 -1.13 13.82 -6.65
N LEU A 395 -1.59 13.47 -7.85
CA LEU A 395 -0.82 13.45 -9.09
C LEU A 395 -1.22 14.59 -10.04
N VAL A 396 -1.99 15.57 -9.55
CA VAL A 396 -2.43 16.74 -10.33
C VAL A 396 -1.23 17.51 -10.87
N ASP A 397 -0.18 17.59 -10.07
CA ASP A 397 1.09 18.24 -10.40
C ASP A 397 2.09 17.24 -11.01
N GLY A 398 1.61 16.10 -11.51
CA GLY A 398 2.41 15.04 -12.13
C GLY A 398 2.96 14.03 -11.14
N TYR A 399 3.92 13.23 -11.58
CA TYR A 399 4.53 12.16 -10.81
C TYR A 399 6.05 12.21 -10.97
N ASN A 400 6.80 12.10 -9.89
CA ASN A 400 8.26 12.00 -9.95
C ASN A 400 8.82 10.84 -9.12
N LEU A 401 8.12 10.43 -8.07
CA LEU A 401 8.49 9.30 -7.22
C LEU A 401 7.26 8.65 -6.58
N PRO A 402 7.35 7.37 -6.20
CA PRO A 402 6.27 6.71 -5.49
C PRO A 402 6.16 7.19 -4.04
N LEU A 403 4.92 7.46 -3.62
CA LEU A 403 4.63 8.04 -2.31
C LEU A 403 3.38 7.38 -1.72
N ILE A 404 3.44 7.11 -0.42
CA ILE A 404 2.30 6.62 0.36
C ILE A 404 2.18 7.37 1.69
N VAL A 405 0.94 7.67 2.06
CA VAL A 405 0.55 8.13 3.39
C VAL A 405 -0.17 6.97 4.08
N ASP A 406 0.33 6.58 5.24
CA ASP A 406 -0.20 5.47 6.03
C ASP A 406 -0.53 5.95 7.46
N PRO A 407 -1.81 6.17 7.80
CA PRO A 407 -2.18 6.60 9.14
C PRO A 407 -1.85 5.52 10.18
N SER A 408 -1.36 5.95 11.34
CA SER A 408 -1.05 5.12 12.50
C SER A 408 -1.88 5.54 13.71
N GLY A 409 -2.84 4.71 14.11
CA GLY A 409 -3.76 5.02 15.21
C GLY A 409 -4.97 5.85 14.79
N GLY A 410 -5.75 6.29 15.78
CA GLY A 410 -6.97 7.10 15.61
C GLY A 410 -8.27 6.36 15.36
N SER A 411 -9.37 7.12 15.24
CA SER A 411 -10.71 6.58 15.04
C SER A 411 -11.29 6.96 13.67
N GLY A 412 -12.21 6.15 13.13
CA GLY A 412 -12.85 6.39 11.83
C GLY A 412 -12.18 5.69 10.65
N THR A 413 -12.39 6.20 9.43
CA THR A 413 -11.90 5.59 8.18
C THR A 413 -10.48 6.06 7.86
N CYS A 414 -9.49 5.57 8.62
CA CYS A 414 -8.08 5.90 8.41
C CYS A 414 -7.39 4.83 7.55
N GLY A 415 -7.49 4.94 6.23
CA GLY A 415 -6.87 4.01 5.27
C GLY A 415 -5.67 4.62 4.55
N SER A 416 -4.68 3.79 4.21
CA SER A 416 -3.50 4.27 3.48
C SER A 416 -3.86 4.77 2.09
N THR A 417 -3.21 5.84 1.63
CA THR A 417 -3.42 6.44 0.30
C THR A 417 -2.08 6.75 -0.36
N GLY A 418 -1.98 6.53 -1.67
CA GLY A 418 -0.69 6.66 -2.33
C GLY A 418 -0.65 6.19 -3.77
N CYS A 419 0.44 6.55 -4.44
CA CYS A 419 0.82 5.98 -5.71
C CYS A 419 2.19 5.31 -5.54
N VAL A 420 2.17 4.02 -5.20
CA VAL A 420 3.40 3.24 -4.94
C VAL A 420 4.00 2.61 -6.20
N ALA A 421 3.23 2.58 -7.30
CA ALA A 421 3.73 2.11 -8.59
C ALA A 421 4.66 3.14 -9.22
N ASP A 422 5.75 2.70 -9.84
CA ASP A 422 6.64 3.58 -10.60
C ASP A 422 6.00 3.98 -11.94
N LEU A 423 5.36 5.15 -11.95
CA LEU A 423 4.72 5.68 -13.16
C LEU A 423 5.73 6.25 -14.16
N ASN A 424 6.97 6.56 -13.76
CA ASN A 424 7.97 7.09 -14.68
C ASN A 424 8.32 6.09 -15.78
N GLN A 425 8.33 4.80 -15.44
CA GLN A 425 8.55 3.71 -16.39
C GLN A 425 7.39 3.49 -17.36
N ARG A 426 6.19 3.90 -16.95
CA ARG A 426 4.95 3.70 -17.70
C ARG A 426 4.38 5.01 -18.24
N CYS A 427 5.16 6.09 -18.14
CA CYS A 427 4.72 7.41 -18.55
C CYS A 427 4.59 7.46 -20.08
N PRO A 428 3.41 7.82 -20.62
CA PRO A 428 3.22 8.06 -22.05
C PRO A 428 4.27 9.03 -22.60
N ASN A 429 4.70 8.84 -23.84
CA ASN A 429 5.79 9.63 -24.42
C ASN A 429 5.50 11.13 -24.40
N GLU A 430 4.22 11.50 -24.54
CA GLU A 430 3.72 12.87 -24.56
C GLU A 430 3.83 13.57 -23.20
N LEU A 431 3.87 12.79 -22.12
CA LEU A 431 3.92 13.27 -20.74
C LEU A 431 5.31 13.09 -20.11
N ARG A 432 6.20 12.36 -20.79
CA ARG A 432 7.46 11.92 -20.20
C ARG A 432 8.47 13.06 -20.12
N VAL A 433 9.04 13.27 -18.94
CA VAL A 433 10.23 14.12 -18.77
C VAL A 433 11.48 13.37 -19.26
N ALA A 434 12.51 14.11 -19.66
CA ALA A 434 13.78 13.55 -20.13
C ALA A 434 14.31 12.46 -19.18
N ASP A 435 14.93 11.43 -19.78
CA ASP A 435 15.50 10.28 -19.07
C ASP A 435 14.52 9.49 -18.19
N ARG A 436 13.21 9.64 -18.44
CA ARG A 436 12.15 9.08 -17.58
C ARG A 436 12.29 9.53 -16.12
N ALA A 437 12.80 10.72 -15.88
CA ALA A 437 12.99 11.24 -14.52
C ALA A 437 11.66 11.54 -13.81
N ALA A 438 10.62 11.84 -14.59
CA ALA A 438 9.29 12.20 -14.12
C ALA A 438 8.22 11.99 -15.21
N CYS A 439 6.95 12.01 -14.80
CA CYS A 439 5.78 12.03 -15.66
C CYS A 439 4.95 13.29 -15.41
N ARG A 440 4.80 14.14 -16.43
CA ARG A 440 3.99 15.36 -16.37
C ARG A 440 2.52 15.03 -16.22
N SER A 441 1.77 15.95 -15.60
CA SER A 441 0.32 15.91 -15.71
C SER A 441 -0.13 16.32 -17.11
N ALA A 442 -1.36 15.95 -17.46
CA ALA A 442 -1.98 16.37 -18.71
C ALA A 442 -2.02 17.91 -18.83
N CYS A 443 -2.37 18.61 -17.75
CA CYS A 443 -2.38 20.07 -17.75
C CYS A 443 -0.99 20.64 -18.08
N GLU A 444 0.06 20.10 -17.45
CA GLU A 444 1.42 20.59 -17.66
C GLU A 444 1.93 20.31 -19.09
N ALA A 445 1.64 19.13 -19.62
CA ALA A 445 2.12 18.71 -20.94
C ALA A 445 1.39 19.42 -22.09
N PHE A 446 0.07 19.56 -21.99
CA PHE A 446 -0.77 20.03 -23.10
C PHE A 446 -1.19 21.50 -22.96
N GLN A 447 -1.14 22.07 -21.75
CA GLN A 447 -1.45 23.48 -21.45
C GLN A 447 -2.79 23.96 -22.00
N SER A 448 -3.73 23.03 -22.09
CA SER A 448 -5.03 23.21 -22.72
C SER A 448 -6.10 23.46 -21.63
N PRO A 449 -7.07 24.37 -21.84
CA PRO A 449 -8.15 24.63 -20.88
C PRO A 449 -8.92 23.38 -20.46
N GLU A 450 -9.13 22.45 -21.40
CA GLU A 450 -9.76 21.14 -21.18
C GLU A 450 -8.92 20.26 -20.23
N TYR A 451 -7.60 20.31 -20.36
CA TYR A 451 -6.63 19.50 -19.62
C TYR A 451 -6.31 20.11 -18.24
N CYS A 452 -6.46 21.43 -18.13
CA CYS A 452 -6.16 22.22 -16.94
C CYS A 452 -7.38 22.59 -16.11
N CYS A 453 -8.58 22.09 -16.47
CA CYS A 453 -9.83 22.41 -15.79
C CYS A 453 -10.04 23.93 -15.62
N SER A 454 -9.68 24.71 -16.64
CA SER A 454 -9.76 26.18 -16.62
C SER A 454 -10.66 26.69 -17.76
N GLY A 455 -11.48 27.72 -17.51
CA GLY A 455 -12.47 28.25 -18.47
C GLY A 455 -13.94 27.92 -18.14
N ALA A 456 -14.86 28.30 -19.03
CA ALA A 456 -16.31 28.28 -18.81
C ALA A 456 -16.95 26.87 -18.75
N GLN A 457 -16.19 25.80 -18.97
CA GLN A 457 -16.67 24.42 -18.81
C GLN A 457 -16.48 23.93 -17.38
N LYS A 458 -17.16 24.60 -16.44
CA LYS A 458 -17.35 24.10 -15.06
C LYS A 458 -18.69 23.39 -14.94
N SER A 459 -18.85 22.23 -15.58
CA SER A 459 -19.84 21.23 -15.16
C SER A 459 -19.65 19.94 -15.93
N ALA A 460 -19.33 18.85 -15.23
CA ALA A 460 -19.29 17.49 -15.76
C ALA A 460 -20.69 16.91 -16.09
N ARG A 461 -21.71 17.75 -16.36
CA ARG A 461 -23.10 17.31 -16.61
C ARG A 461 -23.64 17.50 -18.03
N ASP A 462 -22.93 18.17 -18.94
CA ASP A 462 -23.49 18.49 -20.27
C ASP A 462 -22.84 17.75 -21.46
N TYR A 463 -21.95 16.78 -21.23
CA TYR A 463 -21.39 15.99 -22.33
C TYR A 463 -22.34 14.83 -22.71
N SER A 464 -23.21 15.08 -23.68
CA SER A 464 -23.88 14.02 -24.44
C SER A 464 -23.11 13.79 -25.75
N PRO A 465 -22.67 12.56 -26.07
CA PRO A 465 -22.04 12.30 -27.37
C PRO A 465 -23.07 12.51 -28.51
N PRO A 466 -22.67 13.06 -29.66
CA PRO A 466 -23.59 13.29 -30.77
C PRO A 466 -24.07 11.96 -31.36
N PRO A 467 -25.33 11.89 -31.84
CA PRO A 467 -25.87 10.66 -32.42
C PRO A 467 -25.21 10.37 -33.79
N PRO A 468 -25.12 9.10 -34.19
CA PRO A 468 -24.52 8.73 -35.47
C PRO A 468 -25.50 9.09 -36.59
N SER A 469 -25.13 10.05 -37.42
CA SER A 469 -25.84 10.32 -38.69
C SER A 469 -24.91 10.02 -39.85
N GLY A 470 -25.28 9.01 -40.62
CA GLY A 470 -24.68 8.72 -41.91
C GLY A 470 -25.31 9.54 -43.04
N ASN A 471 -24.57 9.56 -44.14
CA ASN A 471 -24.87 10.02 -45.51
C ASN A 471 -24.64 11.50 -45.87
N GLY A 472 -23.63 11.72 -46.71
CA GLY A 472 -23.61 12.80 -47.71
C GLY A 472 -22.27 13.52 -47.89
N SER A 473 -21.45 13.01 -48.81
CA SER A 473 -20.55 13.71 -49.75
C SER A 473 -20.15 15.17 -49.45
N GLU A 474 -18.87 15.40 -49.15
CA GLU A 474 -17.96 16.26 -49.95
C GLU A 474 -16.53 16.25 -49.39
N THR A 475 -15.56 16.16 -50.30
CA THR A 475 -14.11 16.04 -50.07
C THR A 475 -13.44 17.38 -49.81
N VAL A 476 -12.67 17.51 -48.71
CA VAL A 476 -11.46 18.35 -48.68
C VAL A 476 -10.35 17.59 -47.95
N THR A 477 -9.24 17.43 -48.65
CA THR A 477 -8.05 16.65 -48.35
C THR A 477 -7.17 17.27 -47.26
N GLY A 478 -6.77 16.47 -46.27
CA GLY A 478 -5.75 16.79 -45.28
C GLY A 478 -5.58 15.65 -44.27
N GLU A 479 -4.97 14.55 -44.69
CA GLU A 479 -4.63 13.42 -43.81
C GLU A 479 -3.53 13.82 -42.82
N ILE A 480 -3.81 13.73 -41.52
CA ILE A 480 -2.85 13.27 -40.51
C ILE A 480 -3.48 12.00 -39.90
N PRO A 481 -2.82 10.83 -39.96
CA PRO A 481 -3.41 9.58 -39.54
C PRO A 481 -3.46 9.50 -38.00
N LEU A 482 -4.64 9.74 -37.42
CA LEU A 482 -4.95 9.33 -36.05
C LEU A 482 -5.16 7.81 -36.03
N ILE A 483 -4.07 7.06 -35.92
CA ILE A 483 -4.10 5.66 -35.47
C ILE A 483 -3.58 5.65 -34.03
N ILE A 484 -4.46 5.93 -33.07
CA ILE A 484 -4.26 5.50 -31.67
C ILE A 484 -5.62 5.05 -31.13
N ASN A 485 -6.01 3.82 -31.47
CA ASN A 485 -6.95 3.07 -30.64
C ASN A 485 -6.14 2.50 -29.47
N SER A 486 -6.12 3.20 -28.33
CA SER A 486 -5.56 2.70 -27.07
C SER A 486 -6.55 2.96 -25.93
N PRO A 487 -6.93 1.94 -25.12
CA PRO A 487 -7.95 2.05 -24.06
C PRO A 487 -7.51 2.87 -22.83
N TRP A 488 -6.32 3.47 -22.82
CA TRP A 488 -5.75 4.19 -21.67
C TRP A 488 -6.02 5.70 -21.66
N PHE A 489 -6.37 6.31 -22.79
CA PHE A 489 -6.48 7.77 -22.91
C PHE A 489 -7.63 8.37 -22.07
N SER A 490 -8.62 7.57 -21.70
CA SER A 490 -9.80 7.98 -20.92
C SER A 490 -9.48 8.34 -19.46
N ASN A 491 -8.45 7.75 -18.86
CA ASN A 491 -8.11 7.95 -17.45
C ASN A 491 -7.27 9.22 -17.21
N PHE A 492 -6.81 9.88 -18.27
CA PHE A 492 -6.11 11.16 -18.17
C PHE A 492 -7.05 12.36 -18.26
N PHE A 493 -8.29 12.15 -18.76
CA PHE A 493 -9.28 13.22 -19.02
C PHE A 493 -10.52 13.19 -18.15
N THR A 494 -10.88 12.02 -17.61
CA THR A 494 -12.06 11.89 -16.75
C THR A 494 -11.78 10.87 -15.67
N GLY A 495 -11.93 11.28 -14.42
CA GLY A 495 -12.04 10.33 -13.32
C GLY A 495 -13.37 9.57 -13.42
N ILE A 496 -13.48 8.58 -14.31
CA ILE A 496 -14.52 7.54 -14.31
C ILE A 496 -13.96 6.25 -14.94
N SER A 497 -14.12 5.16 -14.19
CA SER A 497 -13.86 3.75 -14.53
C SER A 497 -14.54 3.28 -15.82
N SER A 498 -13.85 2.42 -16.61
CA SER A 498 -14.42 1.20 -17.21
C SER A 498 -13.35 0.33 -17.90
N ASN A 499 -13.47 -0.99 -17.69
CA ASN A 499 -12.54 -2.07 -18.07
C ASN A 499 -12.25 -2.22 -19.58
N THR A 500 -10.99 -2.52 -19.96
CA THR A 500 -10.48 -3.76 -20.62
C THR A 500 -9.18 -3.56 -21.44
N HIS A 501 -8.42 -4.66 -21.53
CA HIS A 501 -6.97 -4.87 -21.76
C HIS A 501 -6.41 -4.66 -23.19
N SER A 502 -5.09 -4.44 -23.34
CA SER A 502 -4.10 -5.43 -23.90
C SER A 502 -2.67 -4.88 -24.16
N CYS A 503 -1.69 -5.82 -24.13
CA CYS A 503 -0.20 -5.88 -24.22
C CYS A 503 0.55 -4.95 -25.22
N PRO A 504 1.93 -4.92 -25.38
CA PRO A 504 3.02 -5.81 -24.89
C PRO A 504 4.35 -5.10 -24.43
N PHE A 505 5.27 -5.93 -23.89
CA PHE A 505 6.68 -5.69 -23.49
C PHE A 505 7.66 -5.59 -24.70
N PRO A 506 8.89 -5.00 -24.60
CA PRO A 506 9.98 -5.51 -23.75
C PRO A 506 10.83 -4.49 -22.95
N PHE A 507 11.52 -5.09 -21.97
CA PHE A 507 12.45 -4.66 -20.94
C PHE A 507 13.40 -3.47 -21.22
N ILE A 508 13.68 -2.68 -20.16
CA ILE A 508 15.01 -2.47 -19.54
C ILE A 508 14.79 -1.88 -18.12
N LEU A 509 15.62 -2.36 -17.19
CA LEU A 509 15.72 -2.13 -15.73
C LEU A 509 15.80 -0.64 -15.30
N THR A 510 15.08 -0.20 -14.25
CA THR A 510 15.48 0.96 -13.42
C THR A 510 14.83 0.97 -12.02
N LEU A 511 15.54 1.65 -11.09
CA LEU A 511 15.51 1.71 -9.61
C LEU A 511 14.31 2.48 -9.00
N THR A 512 13.76 2.05 -7.84
CA THR A 512 12.61 2.69 -7.14
C THR A 512 12.96 3.16 -5.71
N VAL A 513 12.59 4.39 -5.32
CA VAL A 513 12.69 4.95 -3.95
C VAL A 513 11.27 5.23 -3.43
N ILE A 514 10.88 4.70 -2.26
CA ILE A 514 9.51 4.78 -1.68
C ILE A 514 9.51 5.65 -0.42
N ILE A 515 8.63 6.64 -0.30
CA ILE A 515 8.59 7.54 0.87
C ILE A 515 7.32 7.32 1.70
N PHE A 516 7.42 7.20 3.04
CA PHE A 516 6.30 6.90 3.96
C PHE A 516 5.92 8.10 4.86
N PHE A 517 4.65 8.22 5.25
CA PHE A 517 4.16 9.12 6.31
C PHE A 517 3.34 8.35 7.37
N SER A 518 3.67 8.47 8.67
CA SER A 518 2.87 7.94 9.80
C SER A 518 2.12 9.09 10.50
N LEU A 519 0.79 9.01 10.65
CA LEU A 519 -0.05 10.05 11.28
C LEU A 519 -0.96 9.49 12.37
N GLU A 520 -1.02 10.12 13.53
CA GLU A 520 -2.06 9.86 14.53
C GLU A 520 -3.39 10.51 14.10
N CYS A 521 -4.32 9.73 13.53
CA CYS A 521 -5.71 10.16 13.36
C CYS A 521 -6.33 10.42 14.75
N SER A 522 -7.26 11.36 14.90
CA SER A 522 -8.14 11.47 16.10
C SER A 522 -9.58 11.15 15.76
#